data_AF-A0A1G1QBW1-F1
#
_entry.id   AF-A0A1G1QBW1-F1
#
_cell.length_a   1.000
_cell.length_b   1.000
_cell.length_c   1.000
_cell.angle_alpha   90.00
_cell.angle_beta   90.00
_cell.angle_gamma   90.00
#
_symmetry.space_group_name_H-M   'P 1'
#
loop_
_entity.id
_entity.type
_entity.pdbx_description
1 polymer ?
#
loop_
_entity_poly.entity_id
_entity_poly.type
_entity_poly.pdbx_seq_one_letter_code
_entity_poly.pdbx_strand_id
1 'polypeptide(L)'
;MFNLCGCVALVAGTAGGAGTAFWLGGKIDQQVNASLTHAVEAVTKTFDAMRLKITKTTVKDEVAQIMGEYSDGRTIWVDVHKISNKSSRIEIRVGATGDKAASRKILDKIKRYL
;
A
#
# COMPACT_ATOMS: atom_id res chain seq x y z
N MET A 1 -3.99 -2.73 40.58
CA MET A 1 -4.27 -1.52 39.78
C MET A 1 -3.72 -1.76 38.37
N PHE A 2 -4.56 -2.28 37.46
CA PHE A 2 -4.17 -2.55 36.07
C PHE A 2 -4.10 -1.23 35.31
N ASN A 3 -2.91 -0.82 34.89
CA ASN A 3 -2.68 0.38 34.11
C ASN A 3 -2.98 0.10 32.63
N LEU A 4 -4.28 0.15 32.27
CA LEU A 4 -4.74 0.23 30.88
C LEU A 4 -4.60 1.68 30.38
N CYS A 5 -3.40 2.10 29.98
CA CYS A 5 -3.22 3.32 29.18
C CYS A 5 -2.44 2.96 27.92
N GLY A 6 -3.14 2.31 27.00
CA GLY A 6 -2.60 1.83 25.74
C GLY A 6 -3.72 1.32 24.85
N CYS A 7 -4.74 2.15 24.61
CA CYS A 7 -5.75 1.88 23.58
C CYS A 7 -5.12 2.02 22.19
N VAL A 8 -4.25 1.07 21.82
CA VAL A 8 -4.09 0.71 20.41
C VAL A 8 -5.34 -0.08 20.07
N ALA A 9 -6.37 0.65 19.63
CA ALA A 9 -7.53 0.06 18.99
C ALA A 9 -7.06 -0.61 17.70
N LEU A 10 -6.58 -1.84 17.84
CA LEU A 10 -6.38 -2.81 16.79
C LEU A 10 -7.78 -3.21 16.30
N VAL A 11 -8.43 -2.30 15.58
CA VAL A 11 -9.60 -2.64 14.77
C VAL A 11 -9.04 -3.48 13.63
N ALA A 12 -8.89 -4.77 13.92
CA ALA A 12 -8.72 -5.81 12.93
C ALA A 12 -9.99 -5.83 12.07
N GLY A 13 -10.04 -4.94 11.09
CA GLY A 13 -11.09 -4.89 10.08
C GLY A 13 -10.99 -6.13 9.21
N THR A 14 -11.83 -7.10 9.51
CA THR A 14 -12.20 -8.23 8.67
C THR A 14 -12.83 -7.71 7.37
N ALA A 15 -12.02 -7.63 6.31
CA ALA A 15 -12.54 -7.50 4.95
C ALA A 15 -11.57 -8.16 3.96
N GLY A 16 -11.76 -9.48 3.80
CA GLY A 16 -11.42 -10.25 2.60
C GLY A 16 -9.96 -10.31 2.16
N GLY A 17 -9.27 -11.38 2.56
CA GLY A 17 -8.04 -11.85 1.91
C GLY A 17 -6.74 -11.19 2.37
N ALA A 18 -5.93 -11.96 3.11
CA ALA A 18 -4.58 -11.64 3.62
C ALA A 18 -4.41 -10.29 4.32
N GLY A 19 -4.19 -10.34 5.63
CA GLY A 19 -3.62 -9.26 6.44
C GLY A 19 -4.55 -8.11 6.79
N THR A 20 -4.50 -7.68 8.05
CA THR A 20 -4.99 -6.38 8.48
C THR A 20 -4.03 -5.30 7.98
N ALA A 21 -4.53 -4.23 7.37
CA ALA A 21 -3.67 -3.14 6.90
C ALA A 21 -3.17 -2.35 8.12
N PHE A 22 -1.88 -2.42 8.39
CA PHE A 22 -1.26 -1.74 9.53
C PHE A 22 -0.83 -0.33 9.13
N TRP A 23 -0.98 0.62 10.04
CA TRP A 23 -0.45 1.98 9.87
C TRP A 23 0.73 2.17 10.81
N LEU A 24 1.92 2.31 10.25
CA LEU A 24 3.17 2.43 11.02
C LEU A 24 4.00 3.55 10.41
N GLY A 25 4.30 4.59 11.19
CA GLY A 25 5.26 5.63 10.79
C GLY A 25 4.94 6.42 9.51
N GLY A 26 3.65 6.66 9.21
CA GLY A 26 3.24 7.44 8.04
C GLY A 26 3.04 6.62 6.76
N LYS A 27 3.11 5.28 6.85
CA LYS A 27 2.85 4.37 5.74
C LYS A 27 1.79 3.34 6.12
N ILE A 28 1.01 2.93 5.11
CA ILE A 28 0.20 1.72 5.19
C ILE A 28 1.06 0.55 4.77
N ASP A 29 0.94 -0.55 5.51
CA ASP A 29 1.51 -1.83 5.18
C ASP A 29 0.41 -2.89 5.09
N GLN A 30 0.36 -3.62 3.99
CA GLN A 30 -0.65 -4.65 3.75
C GLN A 30 -0.07 -5.83 2.98
N GLN A 31 -0.21 -7.03 3.54
CA GLN A 31 0.05 -8.25 2.79
C GLN A 31 -1.14 -8.57 1.86
N VAL A 32 -0.87 -9.12 0.68
CA VAL A 32 -1.87 -9.52 -0.30
C VAL A 32 -1.53 -10.89 -0.89
N ASN A 33 -2.57 -11.67 -1.24
CA ASN A 33 -2.43 -12.98 -1.88
C ASN A 33 -2.27 -12.83 -3.41
N ALA A 34 -1.30 -12.02 -3.83
CA ALA A 34 -0.94 -11.84 -5.23
C ALA A 34 0.57 -11.93 -5.42
N SER A 35 1.01 -12.45 -6.57
CA SER A 35 2.42 -12.45 -6.97
C SER A 35 2.94 -11.01 -7.16
N LEU A 36 4.26 -10.83 -7.08
CA LEU A 36 4.90 -9.51 -7.24
C LEU A 36 4.45 -8.84 -8.55
N THR A 37 4.49 -9.59 -9.65
CA THR A 37 4.07 -9.11 -10.98
C THR A 37 2.62 -8.65 -10.98
N HIS A 38 1.71 -9.45 -10.43
CA HIS A 38 0.29 -9.10 -10.41
C HIS A 38 0.01 -7.88 -9.52
N ALA A 39 0.71 -7.77 -8.39
CA ALA A 39 0.61 -6.61 -7.53
C ALA A 39 1.15 -5.33 -8.20
N VAL A 40 2.27 -5.41 -8.93
CA VAL A 40 2.81 -4.29 -9.71
C VAL A 40 1.86 -3.84 -10.82
N GLU A 41 1.23 -4.79 -11.52
CA GLU A 41 0.21 -4.48 -12.52
C GLU A 41 -1.01 -3.80 -11.90
N ALA A 42 -1.50 -4.29 -10.76
CA ALA A 42 -2.62 -3.70 -10.04
C ALA A 42 -2.31 -2.27 -9.56
N VAL A 43 -1.08 -2.01 -9.11
CA VAL A 43 -0.62 -0.65 -8.77
C VAL A 43 -0.62 0.23 -10.02
N THR A 44 -0.06 -0.24 -11.13
CA THR A 44 0.01 0.54 -12.38
C THR A 44 -1.40 0.89 -12.90
N LYS A 45 -2.32 -0.09 -12.92
CA LYS A 45 -3.74 0.12 -13.26
C LYS A 45 -4.43 1.09 -12.31
N THR A 46 -4.08 1.08 -11.03
CA THR A 46 -4.61 2.02 -10.04
C THR A 46 -4.16 3.45 -10.34
N PHE A 47 -2.88 3.65 -10.67
CA PHE A 47 -2.36 4.97 -11.02
C PHE A 47 -3.07 5.51 -12.27
N ASP A 48 -3.20 4.69 -13.31
CA ASP A 48 -3.91 5.06 -14.54
C ASP A 48 -5.39 5.40 -14.27
N ALA A 49 -6.11 4.52 -13.56
CA ALA A 49 -7.52 4.71 -13.23
C ALA A 49 -7.78 5.93 -12.34
N MET A 50 -6.81 6.32 -11.52
CA MET A 50 -6.87 7.52 -10.67
C MET A 50 -6.25 8.75 -11.34
N ARG A 51 -5.76 8.64 -12.58
CA ARG A 51 -5.03 9.69 -13.31
C ARG A 51 -3.84 10.25 -12.54
N LEU A 52 -3.15 9.38 -11.80
CA LEU A 52 -1.94 9.71 -11.05
C LEU A 52 -0.73 9.56 -11.97
N LYS A 53 0.17 10.54 -11.93
CA LYS A 53 1.38 10.51 -12.77
C LYS A 53 2.42 9.61 -12.13
N ILE A 54 2.88 8.59 -12.85
CA ILE A 54 4.05 7.80 -12.43
C ILE A 54 5.31 8.60 -12.74
N THR A 55 6.16 8.80 -11.73
CA THR A 55 7.43 9.54 -11.86
C THR A 55 8.62 8.60 -11.93
N LYS A 56 8.53 7.42 -11.31
CA LYS A 56 9.59 6.42 -11.34
C LYS A 56 9.02 5.03 -11.14
N THR A 57 9.54 4.07 -11.89
CA THR A 57 9.24 2.64 -11.71
C THR A 57 10.55 1.87 -11.67
N THR A 58 10.76 1.11 -10.61
CA THR A 58 11.91 0.23 -10.43
C THR A 58 11.38 -1.16 -10.12
N VAL A 59 11.65 -2.15 -10.97
CA VAL A 59 11.23 -3.53 -10.73
C VAL A 59 12.48 -4.40 -10.61
N LYS A 60 12.58 -5.15 -9.51
CA LYS A 60 13.62 -6.15 -9.25
C LYS A 60 12.93 -7.48 -8.91
N ASP A 61 13.70 -8.57 -8.82
CA ASP A 61 13.17 -9.92 -8.58
C ASP A 61 12.40 -10.09 -7.26
N GLU A 62 12.82 -9.35 -6.21
CA GLU A 62 12.22 -9.44 -4.87
C GLU A 62 11.42 -8.20 -4.46
N VAL A 63 11.63 -7.07 -5.13
CA VAL A 63 11.01 -5.80 -4.76
C VAL A 63 10.73 -4.95 -6.00
N ALA A 64 9.55 -4.34 -6.02
CA ALA A 64 9.21 -3.31 -6.98
C ALA A 64 8.87 -2.01 -6.26
N GLN A 65 9.43 -0.91 -6.72
CA GLN A 65 9.18 0.43 -6.19
C GLN A 65 8.56 1.28 -7.29
N ILE A 66 7.39 1.84 -7.01
CA ILE A 66 6.64 2.69 -7.92
C ILE A 66 6.43 4.02 -7.20
N MET A 67 6.96 5.08 -7.79
CA MET A 67 6.78 6.44 -7.32
C MET A 67 5.91 7.20 -8.30
N GLY A 68 5.11 8.11 -7.76
CA GLY A 68 4.38 9.05 -8.59
C GLY A 68 3.98 10.30 -7.85
N GLU A 69 3.07 11.03 -8.45
CA GLU A 69 2.58 12.31 -8.00
C GLU A 69 1.05 12.27 -7.88
N TYR A 70 0.57 12.70 -6.72
CA TYR A 70 -0.85 12.85 -6.44
C TYR A 70 -1.37 14.14 -7.09
N SER A 71 -2.69 14.24 -7.28
CA SER A 71 -3.31 15.39 -7.96
C SER A 71 -3.07 16.75 -7.27
N ASP A 72 -2.61 16.73 -6.01
CA ASP A 72 -2.26 17.92 -5.22
C ASP A 72 -0.75 18.18 -5.15
N GLY A 73 0.05 17.49 -5.97
CA GLY A 73 1.51 17.64 -6.04
C GLY A 73 2.29 16.82 -4.99
N ARG A 74 1.62 16.08 -4.10
CA ARG A 74 2.31 15.21 -3.13
C ARG A 74 2.89 13.98 -3.80
N THR A 75 4.11 13.63 -3.43
CA THR A 75 4.73 12.39 -3.92
C THR A 75 4.08 11.16 -3.29
N ILE A 76 3.89 10.13 -4.10
CA ILE A 76 3.39 8.81 -3.69
C ILE A 76 4.56 7.85 -3.78
N TRP A 77 4.75 7.04 -2.75
CA TRP A 77 5.67 5.91 -2.75
C TRP A 77 4.87 4.64 -2.53
N VAL A 78 5.01 3.69 -3.46
CA VAL A 78 4.42 2.36 -3.37
C VAL A 78 5.54 1.34 -3.52
N ASP A 79 5.82 0.61 -2.44
CA ASP A 79 6.79 -0.48 -2.44
C ASP A 79 6.06 -1.80 -2.37
N VAL A 80 6.42 -2.74 -3.24
CA VAL A 80 5.84 -4.08 -3.31
C VAL A 80 6.97 -5.07 -3.09
N HIS A 81 6.91 -5.77 -1.97
CA HIS A 81 7.87 -6.80 -1.59
C HIS A 81 7.30 -8.19 -1.88
N LYS A 82 8.08 -9.04 -2.54
CA LYS A 82 7.75 -10.45 -2.71
C LYS A 82 7.89 -11.16 -1.37
N ILE A 83 6.82 -11.83 -0.91
CA ILE A 83 6.87 -12.70 0.27
C ILE A 83 6.96 -14.16 -0.15
N SER A 84 6.21 -14.53 -1.19
CA SER A 84 6.27 -15.84 -1.83
C SER A 84 5.91 -15.71 -3.31
N ASN A 85 5.89 -16.81 -4.05
CA ASN A 85 5.46 -16.81 -5.45
C ASN A 85 3.97 -16.45 -5.64
N LYS A 86 3.16 -16.49 -4.56
CA LYS A 86 1.72 -16.21 -4.59
C LYS A 86 1.29 -15.09 -3.63
N SER A 87 2.22 -14.49 -2.89
CA SER A 87 1.91 -13.45 -1.91
C SER A 87 2.95 -12.34 -1.91
N SER A 88 2.49 -11.12 -1.75
CA SER A 88 3.33 -9.91 -1.73
C SER A 88 2.88 -8.98 -0.62
N ARG A 89 3.74 -8.05 -0.24
CA ARG A 89 3.48 -7.03 0.77
C ARG A 89 3.57 -5.66 0.11
N ILE A 90 2.51 -4.88 0.24
CA ILE A 90 2.37 -3.57 -0.38
C ILE A 90 2.48 -2.52 0.73
N GLU A 91 3.45 -1.64 0.60
CA GLU A 91 3.64 -0.47 1.46
C GLU A 91 3.32 0.80 0.68
N ILE A 92 2.49 1.68 1.24
CA ILE A 92 2.03 2.91 0.57
C ILE A 92 2.20 4.11 1.49
N ARG A 93 2.93 5.11 1.01
CA ARG A 93 3.11 6.41 1.64
C ARG A 93 2.71 7.51 0.67
N VAL A 94 1.89 8.46 1.13
CA VAL A 94 1.55 9.67 0.38
C VAL A 94 2.08 10.88 1.15
N GLY A 95 2.94 11.67 0.50
CA GLY A 95 3.56 12.86 1.06
C GLY A 95 4.67 12.59 2.09
N ALA A 96 5.45 13.63 2.37
CA ALA A 96 6.57 13.55 3.32
C ALA A 96 6.11 13.24 4.76
N THR A 97 4.90 13.67 5.14
CA THR A 97 4.33 13.42 6.49
C THR A 97 3.55 12.10 6.58
N GLY A 98 3.10 11.55 5.44
CA GLY A 98 2.27 10.35 5.39
C GLY A 98 0.78 10.64 5.60
N ASP A 99 0.00 10.60 4.52
CA ASP A 99 -1.46 10.74 4.56
C ASP A 99 -2.16 9.38 4.59
N LYS A 100 -2.77 9.06 5.73
CA LYS A 100 -3.48 7.80 5.97
C LYS A 100 -4.70 7.62 5.09
N ALA A 101 -5.46 8.68 4.86
CA ALA A 101 -6.69 8.62 4.09
C ALA A 101 -6.36 8.40 2.60
N ALA A 102 -5.39 9.15 2.08
CA ALA A 102 -4.93 9.01 0.70
C ALA A 102 -4.28 7.64 0.46
N SER A 103 -3.37 7.21 1.34
CA SER A 103 -2.75 5.87 1.24
C SER A 103 -3.81 4.75 1.27
N ARG A 104 -4.83 4.87 2.14
CA ARG A 104 -5.90 3.86 2.22
C ARG A 104 -6.74 3.81 0.96
N LYS A 105 -7.09 4.97 0.41
CA LYS A 105 -7.85 5.08 -0.84
C LYS A 105 -7.10 4.41 -2.01
N ILE A 106 -5.78 4.60 -2.10
CA ILE A 106 -4.95 3.94 -3.10
C ILE A 106 -4.93 2.43 -2.86
N LEU A 107 -4.71 1.98 -1.61
CA LEU A 107 -4.72 0.55 -1.27
C LEU A 107 -6.04 -0.12 -1.64
N ASP A 108 -7.17 0.48 -1.27
CA ASP A 108 -8.49 -0.08 -1.54
C ASP A 108 -8.78 -0.16 -3.05
N LYS A 109 -8.20 0.74 -3.85
CA LYS A 109 -8.28 0.68 -5.31
C LYS A 109 -7.37 -0.40 -5.88
N ILE A 110 -6.14 -0.54 -5.37
CA ILE A 110 -5.22 -1.62 -5.76
C ILE A 110 -5.87 -2.98 -5.53
N LYS A 111 -6.50 -3.18 -4.36
CA LYS A 111 -7.21 -4.42 -4.02
C LYS A 111 -8.33 -4.81 -4.99
N ARG A 112 -8.89 -3.85 -5.75
CA ARG A 112 -9.90 -4.14 -6.78
C ARG A 112 -9.31 -4.66 -8.08
N TYR A 113 -8.00 -4.48 -8.29
CA TYR A 113 -7.26 -4.93 -9.47
C TYR A 113 -6.35 -6.13 -9.18
N LEU A 114 -6.32 -6.62 -7.93
CA LEU A 114 -5.71 -7.89 -7.53
C LEU A 114 -6.70 -9.03 -7.70
#